data_AF-A0A7K1Y4X9-F1
#
_entry.id   AF-A0A7K1Y4X9-F1
#
_cell.length_a   1.000
_cell.length_b   1.000
_cell.length_c   1.000
_cell.angle_alpha   90.00
_cell.angle_beta   90.00
_cell.angle_gamma   90.00
#
_symmetry.space_group_name_H-M   'P 1'
#
loop_
_entity.id
_entity.type
_entity.pdbx_description
1 polymer ?
#
loop_
_entity_poly.entity_id
_entity_poly.type
_entity_poly.pdbx_seq_one_letter_code
_entity_poly.pdbx_strand_id
1 'polypeptide(L)'
;MKAKNLVIVFLITFMASCGAEVVAIFIPLLSAVRWDSDRNSQFFFFTVANEGKNESDFSGNEVDDGGSVRSFEGHYKNYDVNFTFTSGPEETVKYTGKFIKDANPQRMEVTGTNGVKLKITRSQ
;
A
#
# COMPACT_ATOMS: atom_id res chain seq x y z
N MET A 1 -51.65 -38.82 19.62
CA MET A 1 -51.42 -38.52 18.19
C MET A 1 -49.93 -38.27 18.01
N LYS A 2 -49.28 -39.04 17.14
CA LYS A 2 -47.82 -39.12 17.01
C LYS A 2 -47.33 -38.04 16.04
N ALA A 3 -46.38 -37.21 16.48
CA ALA A 3 -45.70 -36.24 15.63
C ALA A 3 -44.87 -36.98 14.57
N LYS A 4 -44.98 -36.54 13.32
CA LYS A 4 -44.34 -37.14 12.16
C LYS A 4 -42.85 -36.79 12.14
N ASN A 5 -42.02 -37.81 12.00
CA ASN A 5 -40.57 -37.71 11.77
C ASN A 5 -40.29 -36.87 10.52
N LEU A 6 -39.58 -35.75 10.69
CA LEU A 6 -39.01 -34.98 9.59
C LEU A 6 -37.57 -35.44 9.39
N VAL A 7 -37.36 -36.34 8.43
CA VAL A 7 -36.02 -36.71 7.96
C VAL A 7 -35.67 -35.75 6.83
N ILE A 8 -34.74 -34.83 7.09
CA ILE A 8 -34.10 -34.01 6.05
C ILE A 8 -32.76 -34.66 5.73
N VAL A 9 -32.68 -35.26 4.54
CA VAL A 9 -31.40 -35.60 3.91
C VAL A 9 -31.54 -35.23 2.45
N PHE A 10 -30.79 -34.24 1.98
CA PHE A 10 -30.23 -34.15 0.63
C PHE A 10 -29.16 -33.05 0.65
N LEU A 11 -27.90 -33.43 0.85
CA LEU A 11 -26.88 -33.56 -0.20
C LEU A 11 -26.36 -32.18 -0.67
N ILE A 12 -25.49 -31.58 0.13
CA ILE A 12 -24.61 -30.51 -0.38
C ILE A 12 -23.42 -31.21 -1.02
N THR A 13 -23.50 -31.37 -2.34
CA THR A 13 -22.38 -31.72 -3.19
C THR A 13 -21.34 -30.61 -3.07
N PHE A 14 -20.30 -30.81 -2.25
CA PHE A 14 -19.08 -30.02 -2.33
C PHE A 14 -18.43 -30.35 -3.67
N MET A 15 -18.81 -29.62 -4.72
CA MET A 15 -18.02 -29.59 -5.94
C MET A 15 -16.69 -28.95 -5.58
N ALA A 16 -15.68 -29.80 -5.41
CA ALA A 16 -14.28 -29.43 -5.53
C ALA A 16 -14.06 -28.90 -6.95
N SER A 17 -14.34 -27.62 -7.18
CA SER A 17 -14.02 -26.96 -8.44
C SER A 17 -12.64 -26.36 -8.34
N CYS A 18 -11.68 -27.09 -8.91
CA CYS A 18 -10.58 -26.59 -9.72
C CYS A 18 -9.68 -25.51 -9.08
N GLY A 19 -8.45 -25.92 -8.75
CA GLY A 19 -7.35 -25.04 -8.36
C GLY A 19 -6.96 -24.05 -9.47
N ALA A 20 -7.73 -22.98 -9.61
CA ALA A 20 -7.18 -21.71 -10.04
C ALA A 20 -6.40 -21.17 -8.84
N GLU A 21 -5.08 -21.15 -8.93
CA GLU A 21 -4.27 -20.33 -8.04
C GLU A 21 -4.80 -18.90 -8.15
N VAL A 22 -5.57 -18.46 -7.16
CA VAL A 22 -6.03 -17.08 -7.07
C VAL A 22 -4.75 -16.26 -6.90
N VAL A 23 -4.29 -15.63 -7.98
CA VAL A 23 -3.24 -14.62 -7.91
C VAL A 23 -3.82 -13.50 -7.07
N ALA A 24 -3.45 -13.47 -5.79
CA ALA A 24 -3.92 -12.45 -4.87
C ALA A 24 -3.43 -11.08 -5.36
N ILE A 25 -4.37 -10.24 -5.79
CA ILE A 25 -4.09 -8.87 -6.19
C ILE A 25 -3.75 -8.09 -4.91
N PHE A 26 -2.56 -7.48 -4.88
CA PHE A 26 -2.15 -6.63 -3.78
C PHE A 26 -2.72 -5.22 -3.96
N ILE A 27 -3.44 -4.74 -2.95
CA ILE A 27 -4.03 -3.41 -2.87
C ILE A 27 -3.38 -2.71 -1.67
N PRO A 28 -2.47 -1.75 -1.88
CA PRO A 28 -1.81 -1.07 -0.78
C PRO A 28 -2.76 -0.06 -0.10
N LEU A 29 -2.55 0.19 1.20
CA LEU A 29 -3.35 1.13 1.98
C LEU A 29 -2.55 2.43 2.20
N LEU A 30 -2.23 3.15 1.11
CA LEU A 30 -1.36 4.34 1.18
C LEU A 30 -2.00 5.51 1.93
N SER A 31 -3.30 5.74 1.76
CA SER A 31 -4.03 6.86 2.37
C SER A 31 -4.26 6.72 3.89
N ALA A 32 -3.48 5.86 4.55
CA ALA A 32 -3.40 5.83 6.00
C ALA A 32 -2.94 7.19 6.56
N VAL A 33 -3.35 7.47 7.80
CA VAL A 33 -3.17 8.79 8.47
C VAL A 33 -1.72 9.26 8.47
N ARG A 34 -0.75 8.33 8.57
CA ARG A 34 0.65 8.68 8.71
C ARG A 34 1.58 7.57 8.21
N TRP A 35 2.71 7.97 7.63
CA TRP A 35 3.86 7.10 7.37
C TRP A 35 5.14 7.73 7.91
N ASP A 36 6.06 6.91 8.40
CA ASP A 36 7.36 7.32 8.93
C ASP A 36 8.49 6.82 8.02
N SER A 37 9.55 7.59 7.86
CA SER A 37 10.75 7.14 7.16
C SER A 37 11.94 6.99 8.10
N ASP A 38 12.97 6.28 7.64
CA ASP A 38 14.27 6.14 8.32
C ASP A 38 15.23 7.33 8.12
N ARG A 39 14.87 8.32 7.30
CA ARG A 39 15.54 9.64 7.27
C ARG A 39 14.87 10.59 8.27
N ASN A 40 15.55 11.71 8.59
CA ASN A 40 15.10 12.77 9.51
C ASN A 40 13.82 13.47 9.02
N SER A 41 12.74 12.71 8.95
CA SER A 41 11.45 13.13 8.49
C SER A 41 10.44 12.74 9.55
N GLN A 42 9.66 13.74 9.91
CA GLN A 42 8.69 13.66 10.98
C GLN A 42 7.47 12.85 10.50
N PHE A 43 7.04 13.08 9.24
CA PHE A 43 5.84 12.43 8.67
C PHE A 43 5.86 12.41 7.14
N PHE A 44 5.30 11.35 6.55
CA PHE A 44 4.85 11.26 5.16
C PHE A 44 3.31 11.14 5.12
N PHE A 45 2.67 11.92 4.27
CA PHE A 45 1.24 11.87 4.00
C PHE A 45 0.99 11.58 2.51
N PHE A 46 0.03 10.70 2.23
CA PHE A 46 -0.33 10.32 0.87
C PHE A 46 -1.81 10.61 0.61
N THR A 47 -2.09 11.22 -0.53
CA THR A 47 -3.43 11.42 -1.10
C THR A 47 -3.54 10.56 -2.33
N VAL A 48 -4.34 9.51 -2.28
CA VAL A 48 -4.49 8.54 -3.38
C VAL A 48 -5.68 8.93 -4.25
N ALA A 49 -5.51 8.96 -5.57
CA ALA A 49 -6.59 9.33 -6.49
C ALA A 49 -7.72 8.29 -6.49
N ASN A 50 -7.39 6.99 -6.49
CA ASN A 50 -8.33 5.88 -6.46
C ASN A 50 -7.98 4.89 -5.36
N GLU A 51 -8.62 5.01 -4.20
CA GLU A 51 -8.45 4.06 -3.10
C GLU A 51 -9.00 2.66 -3.44
N GLY A 52 -8.45 1.64 -2.79
CA GLY A 52 -8.92 0.26 -2.94
C GLY A 52 -8.64 -0.36 -4.31
N LYS A 53 -7.72 0.23 -5.09
CA LYS A 53 -7.25 -0.30 -6.37
C LYS A 53 -5.82 -0.82 -6.23
N ASN A 54 -5.44 -1.75 -7.10
CA ASN A 54 -4.06 -2.21 -7.19
C ASN A 54 -3.19 -1.28 -8.03
N GLU A 55 -3.77 -0.27 -8.66
CA GLU A 55 -3.07 0.73 -9.46
C GLU A 55 -3.72 2.09 -9.25
N SER A 56 -2.94 3.10 -8.91
CA SER A 56 -3.41 4.48 -8.80
C SER A 56 -2.24 5.45 -8.76
N ASP A 57 -2.50 6.66 -9.23
CA ASP A 57 -1.68 7.83 -8.94
C ASP A 57 -1.93 8.32 -7.51
N PHE A 58 -0.96 9.03 -6.96
CA PHE A 58 -1.04 9.70 -5.67
C PHE A 58 -0.20 10.98 -5.64
N SER A 59 -0.55 11.88 -4.73
CA SER A 59 0.30 12.99 -4.31
C SER A 59 0.59 12.89 -2.81
N GLY A 60 1.48 13.71 -2.30
CA GLY A 60 1.77 13.71 -0.89
C GLY A 60 2.75 14.78 -0.45
N ASN A 61 3.00 14.79 0.86
CA ASN A 61 3.96 15.68 1.49
C ASN A 61 4.81 14.91 2.49
N GLU A 62 6.11 15.19 2.48
CA GLU A 62 7.05 14.86 3.54
C GLU A 62 7.25 16.11 4.41
N VAL A 63 7.09 15.97 5.72
CA VAL A 63 7.41 17.00 6.71
C VAL A 63 8.67 16.57 7.44
N ASP A 64 9.70 17.41 7.42
CA ASP A 64 10.92 17.13 8.19
C ASP A 64 10.85 17.62 9.64
N ASP A 65 11.83 17.21 10.45
CA ASP A 65 11.88 17.59 11.87
C ASP A 65 12.02 19.10 12.11
N GLY A 66 12.46 19.85 11.08
CA GLY A 66 12.53 21.31 11.09
C GLY A 66 11.24 22.00 10.64
N GLY A 67 10.20 21.24 10.29
CA GLY A 67 8.92 21.75 9.79
C GLY A 67 8.91 22.12 8.30
N SER A 68 9.96 21.80 7.55
CA SER A 68 9.97 22.00 6.10
C SER A 68 9.09 20.97 5.42
N VAL A 69 8.30 21.42 4.44
CA VAL A 69 7.40 20.56 3.67
C VAL A 69 7.98 20.34 2.27
N ARG A 70 8.12 19.07 1.88
CA ARG A 70 8.50 18.64 0.52
C ARG A 70 7.33 17.92 -0.12
N SER A 71 6.81 18.43 -1.23
CA SER A 71 5.70 17.82 -1.95
C SER A 71 6.21 16.79 -2.95
N PHE A 72 5.41 15.77 -3.20
CA PHE A 72 5.73 14.74 -4.18
C PHE A 72 4.48 14.22 -4.89
N GLU A 73 4.68 13.66 -6.07
CA GLU A 73 3.67 12.97 -6.87
C GLU A 73 4.21 11.62 -7.32
N GLY A 74 3.33 10.64 -7.45
CA GLY A 74 3.73 9.28 -7.75
C GLY A 74 2.62 8.37 -8.22
N HIS A 75 2.99 7.13 -8.42
CA HIS A 75 2.12 6.07 -8.92
C HIS A 75 2.51 4.74 -8.28
N TYR A 76 1.52 3.92 -7.96
CA TYR A 76 1.75 2.52 -7.60
C TYR A 76 0.99 1.59 -8.54
N LYS A 77 1.57 0.40 -8.75
CA LYS A 77 0.95 -0.72 -9.44
C LYS A 77 1.37 -2.02 -8.79
N ASN A 78 0.42 -2.75 -8.23
CA ASN A 78 0.65 -3.87 -7.33
C ASN A 78 1.68 -3.47 -6.26
N TYR A 79 2.79 -4.22 -6.17
CA TYR A 79 3.86 -3.94 -5.23
C TYR A 79 4.79 -2.82 -5.68
N ASP A 80 4.80 -2.44 -6.94
CA ASP A 80 5.72 -1.42 -7.44
C ASP A 80 5.21 -0.03 -7.07
N VAL A 81 6.13 0.83 -6.62
CA VAL A 81 5.84 2.21 -6.26
C VAL A 81 6.94 3.12 -6.79
N ASN A 82 6.54 4.28 -7.29
CA ASN A 82 7.45 5.34 -7.66
C ASN A 82 6.85 6.70 -7.35
N PHE A 83 7.70 7.66 -6.99
CA PHE A 83 7.30 9.05 -6.80
C PHE A 83 8.46 9.97 -7.10
N THR A 84 8.17 11.23 -7.38
CA THR A 84 9.15 12.29 -7.61
C THR A 84 8.81 13.45 -6.70
N PHE A 85 9.81 13.97 -6.00
CA PHE A 85 9.63 15.22 -5.27
C PHE A 85 9.45 16.37 -6.26
N THR A 86 8.37 17.13 -6.08
CA THR A 86 7.99 18.28 -6.91
C THR A 86 8.33 19.60 -6.23
N SER A 87 8.84 19.58 -5.00
CA SER A 87 9.34 20.76 -4.29
C SER A 87 10.37 20.40 -3.22
N GLY A 88 11.11 21.42 -2.77
CA GLY A 88 12.09 21.32 -1.69
C GLY A 88 13.50 20.93 -2.17
N PRO A 89 14.43 20.65 -1.24
CA PRO A 89 15.84 20.38 -1.58
C PRO A 89 16.08 19.17 -2.49
N GLU A 90 15.10 18.28 -2.62
CA GLU A 90 15.14 17.09 -3.46
C GLU A 90 14.17 17.18 -4.64
N GLU A 91 13.70 18.37 -4.99
CA GLU A 91 12.92 18.57 -6.21
C GLU A 91 13.60 17.88 -7.40
N THR A 92 12.82 17.19 -8.22
CA THR A 92 13.23 16.32 -9.35
C THR A 92 13.85 14.98 -8.99
N VAL A 93 14.15 14.69 -7.71
CA VAL A 93 14.62 13.37 -7.30
C VAL A 93 13.48 12.37 -7.39
N LYS A 94 13.68 11.35 -8.23
CA LYS A 94 12.73 10.26 -8.43
C LYS A 94 13.12 9.06 -7.58
N TYR A 95 12.17 8.60 -6.78
CA TYR A 95 12.25 7.40 -5.96
C TYR A 95 11.49 6.26 -6.64
N THR A 96 12.11 5.08 -6.68
CA THR A 96 11.50 3.86 -7.22
C THR A 96 11.76 2.69 -6.28
N GLY A 97 10.80 1.81 -6.13
CA GLY A 97 10.95 0.65 -5.26
C GLY A 97 9.67 -0.16 -5.14
N LYS A 98 9.54 -0.86 -4.00
CA LYS A 98 8.43 -1.79 -3.80
C LYS A 98 7.87 -1.75 -2.38
N PHE A 99 6.58 -2.04 -2.28
CA PHE A 99 5.97 -2.50 -1.04
C PHE A 99 6.58 -3.86 -0.64
N ILE A 100 6.89 -4.02 0.64
CA ILE A 100 7.42 -5.26 1.18
C ILE A 100 6.25 -6.21 1.43
N LYS A 101 6.27 -7.35 0.73
CA LYS A 101 5.27 -8.39 0.86
C LYS A 101 5.16 -8.86 2.32
N ASP A 102 3.93 -9.04 2.79
CA ASP A 102 3.60 -9.53 4.13
C ASP A 102 4.15 -8.69 5.31
N ALA A 103 4.62 -7.45 5.06
CA ALA A 103 5.08 -6.55 6.11
C ALA A 103 3.90 -6.05 6.97
N ASN A 104 4.05 -6.15 8.30
CA ASN A 104 3.12 -5.63 9.28
C ASN A 104 3.89 -4.86 10.39
N PRO A 105 3.81 -3.52 10.47
CA PRO A 105 3.00 -2.64 9.62
C PRO A 105 3.45 -2.62 8.16
N GLN A 106 2.56 -2.20 7.26
CA GLN A 106 2.84 -2.08 5.83
C GLN A 106 4.06 -1.18 5.62
N ARG A 107 4.95 -1.56 4.69
CA ARG A 107 6.22 -0.88 4.45
C ARG A 107 6.55 -0.84 2.97
N MET A 108 7.26 0.19 2.54
CA MET A 108 7.92 0.26 1.24
C MET A 108 9.40 0.62 1.39
N GLU A 109 10.20 0.11 0.46
CA GLU A 109 11.61 0.45 0.34
C GLU A 109 11.86 1.00 -1.06
N VAL A 110 12.42 2.21 -1.14
CA VAL A 110 12.63 2.94 -2.39
C VAL A 110 14.04 3.50 -2.48
N THR A 111 14.54 3.65 -3.69
CA THR A 111 15.84 4.26 -3.99
C THR A 111 15.65 5.45 -4.91
N GLY A 112 16.23 6.59 -4.52
CA GLY A 112 16.26 7.84 -5.26
C GLY A 112 17.30 7.83 -6.37
N THR A 113 17.09 8.62 -7.41
CA THR A 113 18.09 8.87 -8.47
C THR A 113 19.38 9.51 -7.95
N ASN A 114 19.34 10.11 -6.75
CA ASN A 114 20.50 10.62 -6.00
C ASN A 114 21.25 9.54 -5.19
N GLY A 115 20.83 8.27 -5.26
CA GLY A 115 21.44 7.15 -4.54
C GLY A 115 20.96 6.98 -3.09
N VAL A 116 20.10 7.87 -2.58
CA VAL A 116 19.53 7.76 -1.23
C VAL A 116 18.47 6.66 -1.19
N LYS A 117 18.47 5.84 -0.14
CA LYS A 117 17.46 4.80 0.10
C LYS A 117 16.55 5.23 1.23
N LEU A 118 15.26 5.02 1.07
CA LEU A 118 14.25 5.28 2.10
C LEU A 118 13.50 4.00 2.43
N LYS A 119 13.29 3.79 3.73
CA LYS A 119 12.37 2.81 4.28
C LYS A 119 11.18 3.55 4.87
N ILE A 120 10.04 3.54 4.19
CA ILE A 120 8.83 4.26 4.59
C ILE A 120 7.83 3.24 5.15
N THR A 121 7.46 3.38 6.41
CA THR A 121 6.67 2.43 7.20
C THR A 121 5.38 3.08 7.66
N ARG A 122 4.25 2.39 7.49
CA ARG A 122 2.95 2.87 7.95
C ARG A 122 2.96 2.99 9.47
N SER A 123 2.53 4.13 9.98
CA SER A 123 2.38 4.42 11.40
C SER A 123 0.91 4.68 11.74
N GLN A 124 0.53 4.48 13.00
CA GLN A 124 -0.83 4.80 13.47
C GLN A 124 -0.98 6.30 13.72
#